data_AF-A0A9P6PWM1-F1
#
_entry.id   AF-A0A9P6PWM1-F1
#
_cell.length_a   1.000
_cell.length_b   1.000
_cell.length_c   1.000
_cell.angle_alpha   90.00
_cell.angle_beta   90.00
_cell.angle_gamma   90.00
#
_symmetry.space_group_name_H-M   'P 1'
#
loop_
_entity.id
_entity.type
_entity.pdbx_description
1 polymer ?
#
loop_
_entity_poly.entity_id
_entity_poly.type
_entity_poly.pdbx_seq_one_letter_code
_entity_poly.pdbx_strand_id
1 'polypeptide(L)'
;MVERGLYPGPPAVAPVLGRMGKHRRKGFYHYLSTAFQRLKIAEHTPSEEEVEAIYQEHLEQSLYRIGVFWAFRTMLGPLFEGMVLLDRWAFLQEQLEDQDVAFHQQQLQEQQEPAKRPRSTVELVAGFDIVESPRNMILIGIKDRPVH
;
A
#
# COMPACT_ATOMS: atom_id res chain seq x y z
N MET A 1 -3.15 -22.10 41.29
CA MET A 1 -4.48 -21.49 41.04
C MET A 1 -4.24 -20.08 40.53
N VAL A 2 -4.38 -19.84 39.22
CA VAL A 2 -4.21 -18.51 38.60
C VAL A 2 -5.62 -17.93 38.44
N GLU A 3 -6.04 -17.07 39.36
CA GLU A 3 -7.46 -16.69 39.52
C GLU A 3 -7.96 -15.62 38.57
N ARG A 4 -7.12 -14.96 37.76
CA ARG A 4 -7.57 -13.97 36.78
C ARG A 4 -6.60 -14.01 35.61
N GLY A 5 -7.09 -14.22 34.39
CA GLY A 5 -6.32 -14.48 33.17
C GLY A 5 -5.43 -13.34 32.68
N LEU A 6 -4.57 -12.79 33.54
CA LEU A 6 -3.55 -11.81 33.21
C LEU A 6 -2.20 -12.31 33.76
N TYR A 7 -1.25 -12.47 32.83
CA TYR A 7 0.12 -12.84 33.10
C TYR A 7 0.80 -11.82 34.03
N PRO A 8 1.50 -12.25 35.10
CA PRO A 8 2.04 -11.36 36.12
C PRO A 8 3.31 -10.67 35.60
N GLY A 9 3.12 -9.52 34.95
CA GLY A 9 4.18 -8.59 34.59
C GLY A 9 4.71 -8.76 33.15
N PRO A 10 5.11 -7.65 32.50
CA PRO A 10 5.68 -7.72 31.16
C PRO A 10 6.98 -8.53 31.18
N PRO A 11 7.19 -9.51 30.28
CA PRO A 11 8.51 -10.07 30.09
C PRO A 11 9.46 -8.95 29.65
N ALA A 12 10.72 -8.98 30.09
CA ALA A 12 11.75 -7.99 29.71
C ALA A 12 11.92 -7.82 28.18
N VAL A 13 11.39 -8.78 27.40
CA VAL A 13 11.23 -8.74 25.94
C VAL A 13 9.86 -9.31 25.61
N ALA A 14 9.03 -8.56 24.88
CA ALA A 14 7.74 -9.05 24.40
C ALA A 14 7.94 -10.28 23.49
N PRO A 15 7.27 -11.42 23.73
CA PRO A 15 7.40 -12.59 22.88
C PRO A 15 6.90 -12.27 21.47
N VAL A 16 7.77 -12.45 20.47
CA VAL A 16 7.40 -12.21 19.07
C VAL A 16 6.51 -13.36 18.60
N LEU A 17 5.21 -13.11 18.54
CA LEU A 17 4.23 -13.98 17.89
C LEU A 17 4.16 -13.66 16.38
N GLY A 18 3.68 -14.59 15.56
CA GLY A 18 3.47 -14.35 14.12
C GLY A 18 4.69 -14.47 13.20
N ARG A 19 5.94 -14.42 13.71
CA ARG A 19 7.13 -14.71 12.88
C ARG A 19 7.25 -16.21 12.62
N MET A 20 6.54 -16.68 11.60
CA MET A 20 6.68 -18.02 11.06
C MET A 20 7.84 -18.02 10.06
N GLY A 21 8.98 -18.61 10.44
CA GLY A 21 10.18 -18.69 9.59
C GLY A 21 10.01 -19.70 8.45
N LYS A 22 10.76 -20.80 8.49
CA LYS A 22 10.64 -21.91 7.51
C LYS A 22 9.39 -22.78 7.72
N HIS A 23 8.65 -22.57 8.81
CA HIS A 23 7.55 -23.44 9.25
C HIS A 23 6.14 -22.96 8.87
N ARG A 24 6.03 -21.97 7.96
CA ARG A 24 4.73 -21.37 7.56
C ARG A 24 3.76 -22.38 6.93
N ARG A 25 4.27 -23.49 6.40
CA ARG A 25 3.49 -24.53 5.71
C ARG A 25 3.06 -25.69 6.61
N LYS A 26 3.41 -25.66 7.91
CA LYS A 26 3.14 -26.77 8.85
C LYS A 26 1.73 -26.73 9.47
N GLY A 27 0.84 -25.87 8.99
CA GLY A 27 -0.54 -25.79 9.47
C GLY A 27 -0.73 -24.96 10.74
N PHE A 28 -2.00 -24.77 11.11
CA PHE A 28 -2.41 -23.89 12.21
C PHE A 28 -2.08 -24.44 13.60
N TYR A 29 -2.22 -25.76 13.80
CA TYR A 29 -1.83 -26.40 15.05
C TYR A 29 -0.33 -26.22 15.37
N HIS A 30 0.54 -26.34 14.36
CA HIS A 30 1.98 -26.09 14.54
C HIS A 30 2.28 -24.64 14.93
N TYR A 31 1.52 -23.69 14.37
CA TYR A 31 1.61 -22.29 14.76
C TYR A 31 1.20 -22.09 16.22
N LEU A 32 0.06 -22.64 16.64
CA LEU A 32 -0.45 -22.52 18.01
C LEU A 32 0.51 -23.15 19.03
N SER A 33 0.92 -24.40 18.82
CA SER A 33 1.90 -25.06 19.70
C SER A 33 3.20 -24.25 19.85
N THR A 34 3.72 -23.70 18.75
CA THR A 34 4.91 -22.81 18.79
C THR A 34 4.64 -21.52 19.57
N ALA A 35 3.45 -20.93 19.43
CA ALA A 35 3.06 -19.73 20.16
C ALA A 35 2.94 -20.00 21.66
N PHE A 36 2.30 -21.10 22.05
CA PHE A 36 2.15 -21.53 23.45
C PHE A 36 3.52 -21.81 24.10
N GLN A 37 4.46 -22.40 23.36
CA GLN A 37 5.85 -22.54 23.80
C GLN A 37 6.54 -21.19 24.04
N ARG A 38 6.41 -20.23 23.10
CA ARG A 38 6.98 -18.87 23.25
C ARG A 38 6.37 -18.11 24.42
N LEU A 39 5.10 -18.35 24.71
CA LEU A 39 4.37 -17.75 25.83
C LEU A 39 4.59 -18.47 27.16
N LYS A 40 5.39 -19.56 27.18
CA LYS A 40 5.66 -20.38 28.38
C LYS A 40 4.40 -20.97 29.02
N ILE A 41 3.40 -21.31 28.20
CA ILE A 41 2.13 -21.93 28.63
C ILE A 41 1.88 -23.25 27.90
N ALA A 42 2.95 -23.98 27.55
CA ALA A 42 2.87 -25.19 26.73
C ALA A 42 2.00 -26.30 27.35
N GLU A 43 1.86 -26.34 28.68
CA GLU A 43 0.99 -27.28 29.40
C GLU A 43 -0.50 -27.07 29.09
N HIS A 44 -0.87 -25.91 28.57
CA HIS A 44 -2.23 -25.57 28.16
C HIS A 44 -2.43 -25.66 26.64
N THR A 45 -1.49 -26.27 25.91
CA THR A 45 -1.64 -26.45 24.47
C THR A 45 -2.81 -27.39 24.21
N PRO A 46 -3.88 -26.93 23.52
CA PRO A 46 -5.01 -27.79 23.18
C PRO A 46 -4.57 -28.93 22.26
N SER A 47 -5.36 -30.00 22.21
CA SER A 47 -5.09 -31.11 21.31
C SER A 47 -5.21 -30.69 19.84
N GLU A 48 -4.58 -31.44 18.93
CA GLU A 48 -4.68 -31.16 17.50
C GLU A 48 -6.13 -31.25 16.99
N GLU A 49 -6.92 -32.18 17.54
CA GLU A 49 -8.34 -32.37 17.24
C GLU A 49 -9.19 -31.19 17.69
N GLU A 50 -8.96 -30.67 18.90
CA GLU A 50 -9.64 -29.47 19.43
C GLU A 50 -9.35 -28.24 18.57
N VAL A 51 -8.10 -28.07 18.16
CA VAL A 51 -7.67 -26.95 17.31
C VAL A 51 -8.31 -27.04 15.93
N GLU A 52 -8.35 -28.23 15.33
CA GLU A 52 -8.96 -28.43 14.02
C GLU A 52 -10.47 -28.18 14.08
N ALA A 53 -11.16 -28.65 15.12
CA ALA A 53 -12.59 -28.39 15.30
C ALA A 53 -12.91 -26.89 15.38
N ILE A 54 -12.17 -26.13 16.20
CA ILE A 54 -12.32 -24.67 16.31
C ILE A 54 -11.96 -23.98 14.99
N TYR A 55 -10.92 -24.44 14.31
CA TYR A 55 -10.52 -23.89 13.03
C TYR A 55 -11.64 -24.04 12.00
N GLN A 56 -12.23 -25.23 11.88
CA GLN A 56 -13.35 -25.50 10.97
C GLN A 56 -14.61 -24.70 11.34
N GLU A 57 -14.94 -24.58 12.63
CA GLU A 57 -16.08 -23.79 13.11
C GLU A 57 -16.01 -22.32 12.65
N HIS A 58 -14.80 -21.74 12.66
CA HIS A 58 -14.60 -20.34 12.31
C HIS A 58 -14.09 -20.10 10.89
N LEU A 59 -13.83 -21.17 10.12
CA LEU A 59 -13.18 -21.08 8.82
C LEU A 59 -13.99 -20.24 7.84
N GLU A 60 -15.28 -20.55 7.67
CA GLU A 60 -16.13 -19.86 6.70
C GLU A 60 -16.29 -18.37 7.01
N GLN A 61 -16.56 -18.02 8.27
CA GLN A 61 -16.66 -16.62 8.69
C GLN A 61 -15.33 -15.87 8.52
N SER A 62 -14.21 -16.53 8.82
CA SER A 62 -12.88 -15.94 8.65
C SER A 62 -12.52 -15.75 7.19
N LEU A 63 -12.79 -16.73 6.33
CA LEU A 63 -12.61 -16.64 4.89
C LEU A 63 -13.49 -15.56 4.28
N TYR A 64 -14.74 -15.42 4.71
CA TYR A 64 -15.62 -14.33 4.29
C TYR A 64 -15.02 -12.96 4.65
N ARG A 65 -14.59 -12.77 5.91
CA ARG A 65 -13.95 -11.52 6.35
C ARG A 65 -12.68 -11.21 5.57
N ILE A 66 -11.84 -12.22 5.33
CA ILE A 66 -10.65 -12.10 4.48
C ILE A 66 -11.05 -11.70 3.07
N GLY A 67 -12.07 -12.34 2.49
CA GLY A 67 -12.61 -12.00 1.17
C GLY A 67 -13.09 -10.55 1.07
N VAL A 68 -13.84 -10.07 2.07
CA VAL A 68 -14.27 -8.66 2.15
C VAL A 68 -13.08 -7.72 2.24
N PHE A 69 -12.08 -8.03 3.09
CA PHE A 69 -10.87 -7.23 3.17
C PHE A 69 -10.10 -7.19 1.85
N TRP A 70 -9.97 -8.33 1.17
CA TRP A 70 -9.35 -8.41 -0.16
C TRP A 70 -10.12 -7.60 -1.19
N ALA A 71 -11.46 -7.65 -1.18
CA ALA A 71 -12.30 -6.85 -2.06
C ALA A 71 -12.10 -5.34 -1.82
N PHE A 72 -12.07 -4.91 -0.55
CA PHE A 72 -11.74 -3.52 -0.24
C PHE A 72 -10.34 -3.15 -0.72
N ARG A 73 -9.34 -4.00 -0.50
CA ARG A 73 -7.98 -3.77 -0.98
C ARG A 73 -7.92 -3.63 -2.50
N THR A 74 -8.61 -4.47 -3.25
CA THR A 74 -8.60 -4.43 -4.72
C THR A 74 -9.34 -3.23 -5.29
N MET A 75 -10.40 -2.76 -4.62
CA MET A 75 -11.16 -1.57 -5.04
C MET A 75 -10.47 -0.27 -4.64
N LEU A 76 -9.94 -0.18 -3.42
CA LEU A 76 -9.34 1.05 -2.89
C LEU A 76 -7.91 1.28 -3.37
N GLY A 77 -7.15 0.23 -3.69
CA GLY A 77 -5.78 0.37 -4.20
C GLY A 77 -5.69 1.32 -5.40
N PRO A 78 -6.43 1.05 -6.50
CA PRO A 78 -6.45 1.92 -7.67
C PRO A 78 -6.94 3.34 -7.37
N LEU A 79 -7.90 3.50 -6.44
CA LEU A 79 -8.39 4.81 -6.02
C LEU A 79 -7.25 5.63 -5.40
N PHE A 80 -6.49 5.05 -4.46
CA PHE A 80 -5.37 5.73 -3.83
C PHE A 80 -4.24 6.03 -4.81
N GLU A 81 -3.91 5.10 -5.70
CA GLU A 81 -2.93 5.31 -6.76
C GLU A 81 -3.34 6.48 -7.67
N GLY A 82 -4.62 6.52 -8.08
CA GLY A 82 -5.17 7.62 -8.87
C GLY A 82 -5.14 8.96 -8.14
N MET A 83 -5.50 9.00 -6.85
CA MET A 83 -5.42 10.23 -6.05
C MET A 83 -4.00 10.78 -5.96
N VAL A 84 -3.00 9.91 -5.73
CA VAL A 84 -1.59 10.30 -5.68
C VAL A 84 -1.11 10.83 -7.03
N LEU A 85 -1.53 10.21 -8.13
CA LEU A 85 -1.16 10.66 -9.48
C LEU A 85 -1.80 12.00 -9.84
N LEU A 86 -3.05 12.21 -9.46
CA LEU A 86 -3.74 13.50 -9.68
C LEU A 86 -3.10 14.63 -8.86
N ASP A 87 -2.74 14.37 -7.60
CA ASP A 87 -2.00 15.32 -6.77
C ASP A 87 -0.67 15.72 -7.42
N ARG A 88 0.10 14.73 -7.90
CA ARG A 88 1.38 14.98 -8.58
C ARG A 88 1.21 15.68 -9.92
N TRP A 89 0.16 15.34 -10.68
CA TRP A 89 -0.17 16.02 -11.92
C TRP A 89 -0.47 17.51 -11.67
N ALA A 90 -1.36 17.80 -10.71
CA ALA A 90 -1.73 19.17 -10.37
C ALA A 90 -0.52 19.99 -9.92
N PHE A 91 0.30 19.44 -9.02
CA PHE A 91 1.56 20.08 -8.61
C PHE A 91 2.48 20.39 -9.80
N LEU A 92 2.68 19.44 -10.71
CA LEU A 92 3.56 19.65 -11.86
C LEU A 92 3.02 20.72 -12.83
N GLN A 93 1.70 20.79 -13.01
CA GLN A 93 1.07 21.82 -13.84
C GLN A 93 1.27 23.21 -13.25
N GLU A 94 1.04 23.37 -11.94
CA GLU A 94 1.29 24.64 -11.24
C GLU A 94 2.76 25.08 -11.39
N GLN A 95 3.71 24.15 -11.23
CA GLN A 95 5.13 24.46 -11.38
C GLN A 95 5.53 24.85 -12.81
N LEU A 96 4.87 24.30 -13.83
CA LEU A 96 5.10 24.69 -15.22
C LEU A 96 4.53 26.07 -15.54
N GLU A 97 3.33 26.37 -15.03
CA GLU A 97 2.71 27.69 -15.17
C GLU A 97 3.56 28.79 -14.51
N ASP A 98 4.06 28.55 -13.29
CA ASP A 98 4.95 29.49 -12.59
C ASP A 98 6.24 29.77 -13.38
N GLN A 99 6.81 28.74 -14.01
CA GLN A 99 8.02 28.88 -14.84
C GLN A 99 7.76 29.66 -16.12
N ASP A 100 6.60 29.47 -16.75
CA ASP A 100 6.21 30.22 -17.95
C ASP A 100 5.99 31.71 -17.61
N VAL A 101 5.34 32.01 -16.48
CA VAL A 101 5.16 33.39 -16.00
C VAL A 101 6.50 34.06 -15.69
N ALA A 102 7.39 33.39 -14.96
CA ALA A 102 8.72 33.92 -14.61
C ALA A 102 9.57 34.20 -15.87
N PHE A 103 9.49 33.32 -16.88
CA PHE A 103 10.19 33.49 -18.15
C PHE A 103 9.65 34.70 -18.94
N HIS A 104 8.34 34.87 -19.01
CA HIS A 104 7.73 36.03 -19.66
C HIS A 104 8.12 37.35 -18.96
N GLN A 105 8.19 37.36 -17.64
CA GLN A 105 8.65 38.55 -16.89
C GLN A 105 10.12 38.88 -17.17
N GLN A 106 11.00 37.88 -17.27
CA GLN A 106 12.41 38.07 -17.64
C GLN A 106 12.56 38.62 -19.05
N GLN A 107 11.83 38.07 -20.03
CA GLN A 107 11.87 38.59 -21.41
C GLN A 107 11.42 40.05 -21.52
N LEU A 108 10.37 40.43 -20.78
CA LEU A 108 9.89 41.82 -20.74
C LEU A 108 10.92 42.78 -20.12
N GLN A 109 11.69 42.33 -19.13
CA GLN A 109 12.76 43.13 -18.52
C GLN A 109 13.97 43.30 -19.44
N GLU A 110 14.30 42.28 -20.24
CA GLU A 110 15.48 42.28 -21.11
C GLU A 110 15.27 42.96 -22.49
N GLN A 111 14.08 43.48 -22.79
CA GLN A 111 13.72 44.09 -24.09
C GLN A 111 14.09 43.23 -25.32
N GLN A 112 14.13 41.91 -25.17
CA GLN A 112 14.41 40.98 -26.27
C GLN A 112 13.10 40.63 -27.01
N GLU A 113 13.18 40.44 -28.33
CA GLU A 113 12.09 39.86 -29.12
C GLU A 113 11.67 38.49 -28.53
N PRO A 114 10.38 38.12 -28.60
CA PRO A 114 9.87 36.92 -27.93
C PRO A 114 10.46 35.66 -28.59
N ALA A 115 11.59 35.18 -28.09
CA ALA A 115 12.08 33.85 -28.41
C ALA A 115 11.07 32.83 -27.87
N LYS A 116 10.47 32.04 -28.77
CA LYS A 116 9.54 30.97 -28.41
C LYS A 116 10.30 29.92 -27.60
N ARG A 117 10.11 29.90 -26.29
CA ARG A 117 10.65 28.81 -25.46
C ARG A 117 9.97 27.50 -25.86
N PRO A 118 10.71 26.37 -25.86
CA PRO A 118 10.08 25.06 -25.94
C PRO A 118 9.06 24.90 -24.80
N ARG A 119 7.77 24.78 -25.16
CA ARG A 119 6.70 24.58 -24.19
C ARG A 119 6.88 23.21 -23.55
N SER A 120 6.83 23.17 -22.23
CA SER A 120 6.83 21.89 -21.49
C SER A 120 5.42 21.69 -20.94
N THR A 121 4.85 20.51 -21.14
CA THR A 121 3.52 20.15 -20.65
C THR A 121 3.57 18.81 -19.94
N VAL A 122 2.65 18.60 -19.00
CA VAL A 122 2.48 17.30 -18.34
C VAL A 122 1.08 16.78 -18.61
N GLU A 123 1.01 15.61 -19.21
CA GLU A 123 -0.24 14.92 -19.52
C GLU A 123 -0.41 13.69 -18.63
N LEU A 124 -1.64 13.45 -18.20
CA LEU A 124 -2.03 12.24 -17.47
C LEU A 124 -2.78 11.34 -18.44
N VAL A 125 -2.20 10.18 -18.77
CA VAL A 125 -2.71 9.28 -19.81
C VAL A 125 -2.99 7.90 -19.23
N ALA A 126 -4.08 7.26 -19.67
CA ALA A 126 -4.33 5.85 -19.38
C ALA A 126 -3.34 4.98 -20.19
N GLY A 127 -2.46 4.27 -19.50
CA GLY A 127 -1.41 3.43 -20.10
C GLY A 127 -1.93 2.11 -20.68
N PHE A 128 -3.17 1.72 -20.39
CA PHE A 128 -3.85 0.55 -20.93
C PHE A 128 -5.33 0.86 -21.15
N ASP A 129 -6.05 -0.03 -21.83
CA ASP A 129 -7.49 0.08 -21.99
C ASP A 129 -8.18 0.22 -20.63
N ILE A 130 -8.99 1.27 -20.49
CA ILE A 130 -9.74 1.63 -19.27
C ILE A 130 -10.62 0.46 -18.82
N VAL A 131 -11.05 -0.39 -19.76
CA VAL A 131 -11.91 -1.55 -19.50
C VAL A 131 -11.10 -2.74 -18.97
N GLU A 132 -9.90 -2.99 -19.50
CA GLU A 132 -9.11 -4.19 -19.17
C GLU A 132 -8.15 -3.97 -17.99
N SER A 133 -7.65 -2.75 -17.79
CA SER A 133 -6.73 -2.43 -16.71
C SER A 133 -6.79 -0.94 -16.33
N PRO A 134 -7.77 -0.52 -15.52
CA PRO A 134 -7.89 0.86 -15.03
C PRO A 134 -6.73 1.28 -14.09
N ARG A 135 -5.77 0.39 -13.82
CA ARG A 135 -4.75 0.52 -12.76
C ARG A 135 -3.52 1.32 -13.16
N ASN A 136 -3.43 1.79 -14.40
CA ASN A 136 -2.17 2.29 -14.93
C ASN A 136 -2.38 3.65 -15.59
N MET A 137 -2.53 4.70 -14.80
CA MET A 137 -2.37 6.06 -15.31
C MET A 137 -0.87 6.43 -15.28
N ILE A 138 -0.41 7.14 -16.30
CA ILE A 138 0.99 7.50 -16.47
C ILE A 138 1.08 9.01 -16.64
N LEU A 139 2.04 9.62 -15.94
CA LEU A 139 2.42 11.01 -16.16
C LEU A 139 3.46 11.08 -17.27
N ILE A 140 3.16 11.83 -18.32
CA ILE A 140 4.05 12.05 -19.46
C ILE A 140 4.46 13.51 -19.47
N GLY A 141 5.75 13.76 -19.29
CA GLY A 141 6.33 15.08 -19.53
C GLY A 141 6.67 15.23 -21.01
N ILE A 142 6.04 16.18 -21.69
CA ILE A 142 6.32 16.54 -23.06
C ILE A 142 7.13 17.84 -23.04
N LYS A 143 8.23 17.86 -23.79
CA LYS A 143 9.03 19.06 -24.00
C LYS A 143 9.13 19.28 -25.50
N ASP A 144 8.55 20.36 -25.99
CA ASP A 144 8.69 20.74 -27.39
C ASP A 144 10.18 20.86 -27.72
N ARG A 145 10.61 20.32 -28.86
CA ARG A 145 11.94 20.63 -29.37
C ARG A 145 11.85 21.90 -30.20
N PRO A 146 12.80 22.85 -30.06
CA PRO A 146 12.85 23.97 -30.99
C PRO A 146 13.01 23.42 -32.41
N VAL A 147 12.10 23.78 -33.31
CA VAL A 147 12.24 23.51 -34.73
C VAL A 147 13.39 24.39 -35.22
N HIS A 148 14.49 23.76 -35.64
CA HIS A 148 15.67 24.42 -36.20
C HIS A 148 15.37 24.99 -37.59
#